data_AF-A0A2R6JEY4-F1
#
_entry.id   AF-A0A2R6JEY4-F1
#
_cell.length_a   1.000
_cell.length_b   1.000
_cell.length_c   1.000
_cell.angle_alpha   90.00
_cell.angle_beta   90.00
_cell.angle_gamma   90.00
#
_symmetry.space_group_name_H-M   'P 1'
#
loop_
_entity.id
_entity.type
_entity.pdbx_description
1 polymer ?
#
loop_
_entity_poly.entity_id
_entity_poly.type
_entity_poly.pdbx_seq_one_letter_code
_entity_poly.pdbx_strand_id
1 'polypeptide(L)'
;MSAKSSTDNAAQPAETIRIPKDDAFHILQTKRRRAIIRYILARDDQDKFRMRDMVEEIAAWEYDTTVAELTSQERQRVYIALYQNHLPKLDEHNIIEYNRARGFVRPLPPIALFAPYVEEGLDVGVDLTHDSEAAQNSSRVESLFGRLFG
;
A
#
# COMPACT_ATOMS: atom_id res chain seq x y z
N MET A 1 -7.50 -60.00 -20.23
CA MET A 1 -7.98 -58.80 -20.95
C MET A 1 -9.14 -58.27 -20.14
N SER A 2 -9.16 -57.10 -19.52
CA SER A 2 -8.30 -55.92 -19.59
C SER A 2 -8.43 -55.17 -18.26
N ALA A 3 -7.31 -54.74 -17.69
CA ALA A 3 -7.26 -53.62 -16.78
C ALA A 3 -6.60 -52.47 -17.55
N LYS A 4 -7.23 -51.29 -17.56
CA LYS A 4 -6.53 -50.01 -17.76
C LYS A 4 -7.25 -48.94 -16.96
N SER A 5 -6.67 -48.67 -15.79
CA SER A 5 -6.64 -47.38 -15.13
C SER A 5 -5.89 -46.37 -16.01
N SER A 6 -6.16 -45.08 -15.79
CA SER A 6 -5.35 -43.85 -16.05
C SER A 6 -6.36 -42.72 -16.27
N THR A 7 -6.80 -42.00 -15.25
CA THR A 7 -6.10 -40.87 -14.61
C THR A 7 -5.57 -39.87 -15.63
N ASP A 8 -6.37 -38.86 -15.94
CA ASP A 8 -5.89 -37.54 -16.37
C ASP A 8 -6.41 -36.52 -15.35
N ASN A 9 -5.68 -36.36 -14.26
CA ASN A 9 -5.82 -35.19 -13.38
C ASN A 9 -4.98 -34.07 -14.01
N ALA A 10 -5.55 -33.42 -15.02
CA ALA A 10 -4.96 -32.24 -15.64
C ALA A 10 -4.86 -31.14 -14.59
N ALA A 11 -3.63 -30.81 -14.18
CA ALA A 11 -3.34 -29.69 -13.30
C ALA A 11 -3.99 -28.42 -13.87
N GLN A 12 -5.01 -27.92 -13.17
CA GLN A 12 -5.61 -26.63 -13.49
C GLN A 12 -4.50 -25.56 -13.43
N PRO A 13 -4.32 -24.74 -14.47
CA PRO A 13 -3.32 -23.69 -14.45
C PRO A 13 -3.60 -22.77 -13.25
N ALA A 14 -2.55 -22.46 -12.48
CA ALA A 14 -2.65 -21.57 -11.34
C ALA A 14 -3.32 -20.25 -11.79
N GLU A 15 -4.49 -19.97 -11.24
CA GLU A 15 -5.27 -18.78 -11.58
C GLU A 15 -4.45 -17.54 -11.20
N THR A 16 -4.01 -16.79 -12.21
CA THR A 16 -3.22 -15.59 -11.98
C THR A 16 -4.14 -14.44 -11.61
N ILE A 17 -4.06 -14.02 -10.36
CA ILE A 17 -4.81 -12.87 -9.87
C ILE A 17 -4.14 -11.59 -10.36
N ARG A 18 -4.90 -10.76 -11.10
CA ARG A 18 -4.41 -9.49 -11.63
C ARG A 18 -5.42 -8.38 -11.40
N ILE A 19 -4.93 -7.26 -10.87
CA ILE A 19 -5.68 -6.00 -10.78
C ILE A 19 -5.13 -5.05 -11.87
N PRO A 20 -6.00 -4.39 -12.67
CA PRO A 20 -5.57 -3.32 -13.57
C PRO A 20 -4.84 -2.20 -12.83
N LYS A 21 -3.83 -1.58 -13.46
CA LYS A 21 -3.04 -0.52 -12.82
C LYS A 21 -3.92 0.65 -12.37
N ASP A 22 -4.87 1.06 -13.19
CA ASP A 22 -5.77 2.17 -12.87
C ASP A 22 -6.62 1.89 -11.63
N ASP A 23 -7.11 0.66 -11.48
CA ASP A 23 -7.83 0.22 -10.27
C ASP A 23 -6.92 0.21 -9.06
N ALA A 24 -5.69 -0.31 -9.20
CA ALA A 24 -4.71 -0.33 -8.12
C ALA A 24 -4.36 1.09 -7.65
N PHE A 25 -4.11 2.03 -8.58
CA PHE A 25 -3.87 3.43 -8.25
C PHE A 25 -5.11 4.10 -7.66
N HIS A 26 -6.29 3.79 -8.19
CA HIS A 26 -7.55 4.29 -7.66
C HIS A 26 -7.78 3.82 -6.22
N ILE A 27 -7.41 2.58 -5.87
CA ILE A 27 -7.43 2.09 -4.50
C ILE A 27 -6.39 2.82 -3.65
N LEU A 28 -5.13 2.86 -4.12
CA LEU A 28 -3.99 3.34 -3.36
C LEU A 28 -3.95 4.85 -3.15
N GLN A 29 -4.58 5.68 -3.99
CA GLN A 29 -4.53 7.15 -3.86
C GLN A 29 -5.08 7.69 -2.53
N THR A 30 -5.92 6.94 -1.81
CA THR A 30 -6.50 7.37 -0.54
C THR A 30 -5.75 6.81 0.67
N LYS A 31 -5.23 7.70 1.53
CA LYS A 31 -4.51 7.35 2.77
C LYS A 31 -5.28 6.32 3.63
N ARG A 32 -6.58 6.54 3.85
CA ARG A 32 -7.41 5.63 4.64
C ARG A 32 -7.59 4.24 4.01
N ARG A 33 -7.64 4.11 2.68
CA ARG A 33 -7.67 2.77 2.04
C ARG A 33 -6.35 2.03 2.22
N ARG A 34 -5.21 2.74 2.11
CA ARG A 34 -3.90 2.15 2.43
C ARG A 34 -3.81 1.73 3.90
N ALA A 35 -4.31 2.55 4.83
CA ALA A 35 -4.35 2.22 6.25
C ALA A 35 -5.19 0.97 6.54
N ILE A 36 -6.36 0.83 5.90
CA ILE A 36 -7.19 -0.39 5.99
C ILE A 36 -6.42 -1.62 5.51
N ILE A 37 -5.79 -1.54 4.35
CA ILE A 37 -5.03 -2.65 3.78
C ILE A 37 -3.84 -3.00 4.70
N ARG A 38 -3.08 -2.00 5.17
CA ARG A 38 -1.99 -2.19 6.13
C ARG A 38 -2.46 -2.87 7.41
N TYR A 39 -3.60 -2.42 7.96
CA TYR A 39 -4.18 -3.00 9.17
C TYR A 39 -4.47 -4.49 9.03
N ILE A 40 -5.01 -4.89 7.88
CA ILE A 40 -5.35 -6.28 7.56
C ILE A 40 -4.08 -7.10 7.31
N LEU A 41 -3.15 -6.60 6.49
CA LEU A 41 -1.92 -7.33 6.15
C LEU A 41 -0.98 -7.52 7.33
N ALA A 42 -1.01 -6.62 8.32
CA ALA A 42 -0.26 -6.77 9.58
C ALA A 42 -0.82 -7.90 10.49
N ARG A 43 -1.94 -8.54 10.11
CA ARG A 43 -2.66 -9.58 10.86
C ARG A 43 -3.03 -10.73 9.91
N ASP A 44 -2.04 -11.27 9.22
CA ASP A 44 -2.20 -12.30 8.18
C ASP A 44 -2.68 -13.67 8.71
N ASP A 45 -2.65 -13.86 10.02
CA ASP A 45 -3.23 -15.00 10.74
C ASP A 45 -4.76 -14.91 10.89
N GLN A 46 -5.37 -13.76 10.55
CA GLN A 46 -6.80 -13.50 10.71
C GLN A 46 -7.54 -13.40 9.38
N ASP A 47 -8.69 -14.07 9.31
CA ASP A 47 -9.56 -14.08 8.12
C ASP A 47 -10.81 -13.19 8.26
N LYS A 48 -10.97 -12.53 9.41
CA LYS A 48 -12.16 -11.75 9.76
C LYS A 48 -11.86 -10.63 10.74
N PHE A 49 -12.23 -9.42 10.35
CA PHE A 49 -11.98 -8.20 11.11
C PHE A 49 -13.29 -7.51 11.45
N ARG A 50 -13.40 -6.96 12.67
CA ARG A 50 -14.49 -6.06 13.03
C ARG A 50 -14.17 -4.66 12.55
N MET A 51 -15.16 -4.03 11.91
CA MET A 51 -15.02 -2.65 11.44
C MET A 51 -14.71 -1.66 12.58
N ARG A 52 -15.24 -1.90 13.78
CA ARG A 52 -14.99 -1.02 14.95
C ARG A 52 -13.52 -1.04 15.37
N ASP A 53 -12.93 -2.22 15.47
CA ASP A 53 -11.52 -2.39 15.86
C ASP A 53 -10.61 -1.71 14.82
N MET A 54 -10.94 -1.84 13.53
CA MET A 54 -10.25 -1.12 12.46
C MET A 54 -10.36 0.40 12.60
N VAL A 55 -11.53 0.92 12.98
CA VAL A 55 -11.76 2.36 13.19
C VAL A 55 -10.88 2.91 14.30
N GLU A 56 -10.78 2.19 15.42
CA GLU A 56 -9.97 2.63 16.57
C GLU A 56 -8.50 2.75 16.20
N GLU A 57 -7.96 1.71 15.59
CA GLU A 57 -6.53 1.65 15.23
C GLU A 57 -6.18 2.62 14.10
N ILE A 58 -7.02 2.71 13.06
CA ILE A 58 -6.79 3.65 11.95
C ILE A 58 -6.96 5.10 12.43
N ALA A 59 -7.89 5.39 13.33
CA ALA A 59 -8.02 6.73 13.91
C ALA A 59 -6.79 7.10 14.75
N ALA A 60 -6.27 6.18 15.56
CA ALA A 60 -5.07 6.39 16.35
C ALA A 60 -3.88 6.76 15.44
N TRP A 61 -3.68 6.04 14.34
CA TRP A 61 -2.64 6.36 13.35
C TRP A 61 -2.87 7.70 12.65
N GLU A 62 -4.12 8.04 12.32
CA GLU A 62 -4.44 9.27 11.58
C GLU A 62 -4.27 10.53 12.44
N TYR A 63 -4.62 10.44 13.71
CA TYR A 63 -4.56 11.55 14.66
C TYR A 63 -3.26 11.57 15.48
N ASP A 64 -2.30 10.69 15.16
CA ASP A 64 -1.01 10.56 15.85
C ASP A 64 -1.18 10.48 17.37
N THR A 65 -2.04 9.56 17.80
CA THR A 65 -2.42 9.37 19.21
C THR A 65 -2.64 7.89 19.52
N THR A 66 -2.95 7.58 20.77
CA THR A 66 -3.27 6.21 21.19
C THR A 66 -4.79 5.96 21.13
N VAL A 67 -5.19 4.69 21.03
CA VAL A 67 -6.62 4.31 21.08
C VAL A 67 -7.30 4.81 22.37
N ALA A 68 -6.56 4.84 23.48
CA ALA A 68 -7.04 5.31 24.77
C ALA A 68 -7.30 6.83 24.82
N GLU A 69 -6.52 7.61 24.06
CA GLU A 69 -6.60 9.08 24.01
C GLU A 69 -7.56 9.60 22.93
N LEU A 70 -7.98 8.72 22.00
CA LEU A 70 -8.94 9.10 20.96
C LEU A 70 -10.23 9.67 21.53
N THR A 71 -10.64 10.81 21.00
CA THR A 71 -11.95 11.38 21.28
C THR A 71 -13.05 10.61 20.53
N SER A 72 -14.27 10.68 21.04
CA SER A 72 -15.42 10.11 20.35
C SER A 72 -15.70 10.76 19.00
N GLN A 73 -15.34 12.04 18.81
CA GLN A 73 -15.54 12.73 17.55
C GLN A 73 -14.56 12.23 16.47
N GLU A 74 -13.29 11.99 16.83
CA GLU A 74 -12.28 11.43 15.92
C GLU A 74 -12.64 10.01 15.49
N ARG A 75 -13.00 9.14 16.44
CA ARG A 75 -13.52 7.79 16.15
C ARG A 75 -14.72 7.85 15.21
N GLN A 76 -15.69 8.74 15.48
CA GLN A 76 -16.89 8.85 14.67
C GLN A 76 -16.60 9.31 13.23
N ARG A 77 -15.65 10.23 13.03
CA ARG A 77 -15.25 10.68 11.68
C ARG A 77 -14.66 9.52 10.87
N VAL A 78 -13.76 8.75 11.46
CA VAL A 78 -13.14 7.59 10.80
C VAL A 78 -14.17 6.49 10.56
N TYR A 79 -15.07 6.23 11.52
CA TYR A 79 -16.17 5.29 11.36
C TYR A 79 -17.04 5.62 10.13
N ILE A 80 -17.51 6.86 10.03
CA ILE A 80 -18.36 7.30 8.91
C ILE A 80 -17.61 7.13 7.58
N ALA A 81 -16.33 7.51 7.52
CA ALA A 81 -15.53 7.39 6.31
C ALA A 81 -15.30 5.93 5.88
N LEU A 82 -14.96 5.04 6.83
CA LEU A 82 -14.82 3.60 6.57
C LEU A 82 -16.13 3.00 6.08
N TYR A 83 -17.23 3.32 6.76
CA TYR A 83 -18.55 2.75 6.46
C TYR A 83 -19.08 3.21 5.10
N GLN A 84 -19.02 4.51 4.80
CA GLN A 84 -19.69 5.07 3.62
C GLN A 84 -18.85 4.96 2.34
N ASN A 85 -17.53 5.05 2.45
CA ASN A 85 -16.66 5.23 1.29
C ASN A 85 -15.60 4.12 1.18
N HIS A 86 -14.77 3.94 2.21
CA HIS A 86 -13.53 3.18 2.01
C HIS A 86 -13.72 1.67 1.95
N LEU A 87 -14.44 1.05 2.89
CA LEU A 87 -14.70 -0.39 2.84
C LEU A 87 -15.57 -0.78 1.63
N PRO A 88 -16.66 -0.04 1.30
CA PRO A 88 -17.43 -0.31 0.09
C PRO A 88 -16.60 -0.25 -1.18
N LYS A 89 -15.66 0.71 -1.26
CA LYS A 89 -14.81 0.81 -2.44
C LYS A 89 -13.83 -0.34 -2.56
N LEU A 90 -13.26 -0.82 -1.44
CA LEU A 90 -12.40 -1.99 -1.46
C LEU A 90 -13.17 -3.27 -1.82
N ASP A 91 -14.43 -3.37 -1.38
CA ASP A 91 -15.37 -4.45 -1.72
C ASP A 91 -15.73 -4.46 -3.21
N GLU A 92 -16.06 -3.30 -3.79
CA GLU A 92 -16.32 -3.13 -5.23
C GLU A 92 -15.17 -3.62 -6.14
N HIS A 93 -13.93 -3.53 -5.65
CA HIS A 93 -12.74 -3.97 -6.38
C HIS A 93 -12.26 -5.38 -5.98
N ASN A 94 -13.06 -6.15 -5.21
CA ASN A 94 -12.74 -7.49 -4.74
C ASN A 94 -11.43 -7.57 -3.95
N ILE A 95 -11.10 -6.52 -3.19
CA ILE A 95 -9.94 -6.52 -2.29
C ILE A 95 -10.29 -7.13 -0.95
N ILE A 96 -11.54 -6.91 -0.53
CA ILE A 96 -12.14 -7.44 0.69
C ILE A 96 -13.58 -7.87 0.38
N GLU A 97 -14.18 -8.63 1.28
CA GLU A 97 -15.63 -8.74 1.41
C GLU A 97 -16.09 -7.90 2.60
N TYR A 98 -17.00 -6.95 2.38
CA TYR A 98 -17.53 -6.10 3.44
C TYR A 98 -19.01 -6.38 3.77
N ASN A 99 -19.24 -7.04 4.90
CA ASN A 99 -20.58 -7.23 5.44
C ASN A 99 -21.03 -6.00 6.26
N ARG A 100 -21.68 -5.03 5.60
CA ARG A 100 -22.23 -3.82 6.24
C ARG A 100 -23.18 -4.11 7.40
N ALA A 101 -24.07 -5.08 7.24
CA ALA A 101 -25.12 -5.37 8.23
C ALA A 101 -24.53 -5.90 9.55
N ARG A 102 -23.43 -6.65 9.47
CA ARG A 102 -22.75 -7.23 10.65
C ARG A 102 -21.48 -6.48 11.06
N GLY A 103 -21.02 -5.53 10.24
CA GLY A 103 -19.79 -4.75 10.51
C GLY A 103 -18.52 -5.59 10.47
N PHE A 104 -18.46 -6.59 9.58
CA PHE A 104 -17.27 -7.44 9.41
C PHE A 104 -16.65 -7.30 8.03
N VAL A 105 -15.32 -7.42 7.99
CA VAL A 105 -14.50 -7.39 6.78
C VAL A 105 -13.72 -8.69 6.69
N ARG A 106 -13.64 -9.29 5.51
CA ARG A 106 -12.76 -10.43 5.23
C ARG A 106 -11.80 -10.08 4.09
N PRO A 107 -10.49 -10.34 4.20
CA PRO A 107 -9.57 -10.13 3.09
C PRO A 107 -9.88 -11.10 1.95
N LEU A 108 -9.71 -10.64 0.71
CA LEU A 108 -9.67 -11.49 -0.47
C LEU A 108 -8.22 -11.64 -0.96
N PRO A 109 -7.88 -12.73 -1.67
CA PRO A 109 -6.51 -12.98 -2.12
C PRO A 109 -5.78 -11.82 -2.82
N PRO A 110 -6.44 -10.96 -3.64
CA PRO A 110 -5.77 -9.83 -4.28
C PRO A 110 -5.18 -8.79 -3.32
N ILE A 111 -5.60 -8.76 -2.05
CA ILE A 111 -5.08 -7.79 -1.06
C ILE A 111 -3.56 -7.89 -0.88
N ALA A 112 -2.99 -9.09 -1.04
CA ALA A 112 -1.56 -9.32 -0.91
C ALA A 112 -0.72 -8.57 -1.95
N LEU A 113 -1.31 -8.23 -3.12
CA LEU A 113 -0.65 -7.44 -4.16
C LEU A 113 -0.30 -6.01 -3.70
N PHE A 114 -0.97 -5.52 -2.66
CA PHE A 114 -0.78 -4.17 -2.15
C PHE A 114 0.29 -4.06 -1.06
N ALA A 115 0.80 -5.19 -0.53
CA ALA A 115 1.78 -5.19 0.56
C ALA A 115 2.99 -4.25 0.31
N PRO A 116 3.61 -4.21 -0.89
CA PRO A 116 4.74 -3.33 -1.13
C PRO A 116 4.40 -1.83 -1.15
N TYR A 117 3.12 -1.46 -1.16
CA TYR A 117 2.64 -0.10 -1.40
C TYR A 117 1.91 0.53 -0.21
N VAL A 118 1.82 -0.19 0.91
CA VAL A 118 1.13 0.27 2.12
C VAL A 118 2.06 0.49 3.31
N GLU A 119 3.32 0.10 3.18
CA GLU A 119 4.40 0.48 4.10
C GLU A 119 4.78 1.96 3.95
N GLU A 120 5.34 2.55 5.00
CA GLU A 120 5.56 4.00 5.07
C GLU A 120 6.66 4.49 4.12
N GLY A 121 6.34 5.57 3.39
CA GLY A 121 7.30 6.42 2.69
C GLY A 121 7.87 5.86 1.38
N LEU A 122 8.14 6.77 0.44
CA LEU A 122 9.13 6.51 -0.60
C LEU A 122 10.32 7.41 -0.27
N ASP A 123 11.29 6.87 0.46
CA ASP A 123 12.49 7.61 0.79
C ASP A 123 13.49 7.48 -0.33
N VAL A 124 13.78 8.60 -1.00
CA VAL A 124 14.96 8.71 -1.86
C VAL A 124 16.04 9.36 -1.03
N GLY A 125 17.09 8.59 -0.70
CA GLY A 125 18.31 9.12 -0.12
C GLY A 125 19.02 10.01 -1.12
N VAL A 126 18.66 11.29 -1.16
CA VAL A 126 19.39 12.32 -1.90
C VAL A 126 20.55 12.81 -1.03
N ASP A 127 21.76 12.45 -1.42
CA ASP A 127 22.96 13.14 -0.95
C ASP A 127 23.03 14.52 -1.62
N LEU A 128 22.50 15.53 -0.95
CA LEU A 128 22.52 16.92 -1.40
C LEU A 128 23.89 17.60 -1.17
N THR A 129 24.91 16.87 -0.69
CA THR A 129 26.22 17.47 -0.33
C THR A 129 27.29 17.39 -1.42
N HIS A 130 26.99 16.86 -2.60
CA HIS A 130 27.92 16.78 -3.73
C HIS A 130 27.71 17.87 -4.79
N ASP A 131 27.76 19.14 -4.40
CA ASP A 131 27.97 20.27 -5.33
C ASP A 131 28.77 21.40 -4.65
N SER A 132 30.01 21.10 -4.25
CA SER A 132 30.98 22.13 -3.87
C SER A 132 32.42 21.71 -4.17
N GLU A 133 32.70 21.26 -5.39
CA GLU A 133 34.08 21.16 -5.91
C GLU A 133 34.21 21.67 -7.35
N ALA A 134 33.51 22.75 -7.71
CA ALA A 134 33.75 23.49 -8.96
C ALA A 134 34.52 24.81 -8.77
N ALA A 135 35.09 25.06 -7.58
CA ALA A 135 35.79 26.32 -7.26
C ALA A 135 37.32 26.20 -7.12
N GLN A 136 37.93 25.06 -7.44
CA GLN A 136 39.41 24.89 -7.35
C GLN A 136 40.13 24.58 -8.66
N ASN A 137 39.42 24.50 -9.80
CA ASN A 137 40.08 24.28 -11.10
C ASN A 137 40.24 25.58 -11.93
N SER A 138 40.20 26.75 -11.29
CA SER A 138 40.44 28.03 -11.97
C SER A 138 41.90 28.28 -12.33
N SER A 139 42.84 27.40 -11.94
CA SER A 139 44.26 27.51 -12.31
C SER A 139 44.67 26.66 -13.53
N ARG A 140 43.75 25.86 -14.10
CA ARG A 140 44.08 25.02 -15.28
C ARG A 140 43.56 25.59 -16.62
N VAL A 141 42.59 26.50 -16.59
CA VAL A 141 42.03 27.15 -17.79
C VAL A 141 42.83 28.37 -18.28
N GLU A 142 43.64 29.03 -17.45
CA GLU A 142 44.53 30.12 -17.93
C GLU A 142 45.82 29.61 -18.61
N SER A 143 46.23 28.35 -18.38
CA SER A 143 47.47 27.81 -18.98
C SER A 143 47.33 27.30 -20.42
N LEU A 144 46.10 27.07 -20.90
CA LEU A 144 45.84 26.62 -22.27
C LEU A 144 45.61 27.78 -23.24
N PHE A 145 45.11 28.93 -22.79
CA PHE A 145 44.87 30.09 -23.66
C PHE A 145 46.14 30.87 -24.02
N GLY A 146 47.25 30.69 -23.28
CA GLY A 146 48.55 31.29 -23.60
C GLY A 146 49.37 30.59 -24.70
N ARG A 147 48.95 29.41 -25.19
CA ARG A 147 49.67 28.66 -26.24
C ARG A 147 48.99 28.67 -27.62
N LEU A 148 47.83 29.32 -27.75
CA LEU A 148 47.07 29.33 -29.01
C LEU A 148 47.10 30.67 -29.76
N PHE A 149 47.70 31.72 -29.18
CA PHE A 149 47.90 33.02 -29.83
C PHE A 149 49.27 33.63 -29.52
N GLY A 150 50.32 32.84 -29.79
CA GLY A 150 51.71 33.27 -29.88
C GLY A 150 52.36 32.63 -31.10
#